data_AF-A0A067RIB1-F1
#
_entry.id   AF-A0A067RIB1-F1
#
_cell.length_a   1.000
_cell.length_b   1.000
_cell.length_c   1.000
_cell.angle_alpha   90.00
_cell.angle_beta   90.00
_cell.angle_gamma   90.00
#
_symmetry.space_group_name_H-M   'P 1'
#
loop_
_entity.id
_entity.type
_entity.pdbx_description
1 polymer ?
#
loop_
_entity_poly.entity_id
_entity_poly.type
_entity_poly.pdbx_seq_one_letter_code
_entity_poly.pdbx_strand_id
1 'polypeptide(L)' 'TWQLHHDNVPAHSSHLIQDFLAKHNIPLVLQAPYTPDMAPCDFWLFPKLKMPLKGTRF' A
#
# COMPACT_ATOMS: atom_id res chain seq x y z
N THR A 1 14.95 -10.51 3.54
CA THR A 1 14.69 -10.21 2.12
C THR A 1 13.54 -9.22 2.07
N TRP A 2 13.49 -8.32 1.07
CA TRP A 2 12.43 -7.30 0.96
C TRP A 2 11.20 -7.88 0.25
N GLN A 3 10.01 -7.38 0.59
CA GLN A 3 8.74 -7.73 -0.05
C GLN A 3 7.87 -6.48 -0.19
N LEU A 4 7.10 -6.40 -1.27
CA LEU A 4 6.12 -5.35 -1.50
C LEU A 4 4.87 -5.65 -0.67
N HIS A 5 4.37 -4.65 0.05
CA HIS A 5 3.10 -4.72 0.78
C HIS A 5 2.23 -3.55 0.34
N HIS A 6 1.06 -3.84 -0.23
CA HIS A 6 0.05 -2.86 -0.60
C HIS A 6 -1.34 -3.42 -0.27
N ASP A 7 -2.32 -2.54 -0.15
CA ASP A 7 -3.70 -2.91 0.15
C ASP A 7 -4.36 -3.67 -1.01
N ASN A 8 -5.38 -4.44 -0.67
CA ASN A 8 -6.15 -5.28 -1.60
C ASN A 8 -7.30 -4.49 -2.26
N VAL A 9 -7.06 -3.25 -2.69
CA VAL A 9 -8.05 -2.51 -3.48
C VAL A 9 -8.03 -2.99 -4.94
N PRO A 10 -9.18 -2.92 -5.66
CA PRO A 10 -9.30 -3.46 -7.02
C PRO A 10 -8.25 -2.97 -8.03
N ALA A 11 -7.76 -1.74 -7.85
CA ALA A 11 -6.71 -1.19 -8.70
C ALA A 11 -5.40 -1.98 -8.56
N HIS A 12 -5.03 -2.34 -7.33
CA HIS A 12 -3.78 -3.03 -7.02
C HIS A 12 -3.89 -4.55 -7.13
N SER A 13 -5.10 -5.11 -7.10
CA SER A 13 -5.35 -6.55 -7.34
C SER A 13 -5.70 -6.88 -8.80
N SER A 14 -5.65 -5.90 -9.70
CA SER A 14 -5.90 -6.10 -11.13
C SER A 14 -4.87 -7.05 -11.77
N HIS A 15 -5.31 -7.79 -12.79
CA HIS A 15 -4.45 -8.75 -13.49
C HIS A 15 -3.19 -8.11 -14.08
N LEU A 16 -3.32 -6.88 -14.60
CA LEU A 16 -2.21 -6.11 -15.16
C LEU A 16 -1.11 -5.85 -14.12
N ILE A 17 -1.49 -5.54 -12.88
CA ILE A 17 -0.53 -5.34 -11.78
C ILE A 17 0.11 -6.67 -11.39
N GLN A 18 -0.67 -7.74 -11.27
CA GLN A 18 -0.13 -9.06 -10.93
C GLN A 18 0.88 -9.56 -11.99
N ASP A 19 0.57 -9.40 -13.27
CA ASP A 19 1.45 -9.75 -14.38
C ASP A 19 2.74 -8.93 -14.35
N PHE A 20 2.64 -7.63 -14.05
CA PHE A 20 3.81 -6.76 -13.89
C PHE A 20 4.71 -7.23 -12.74
N LEU A 21 4.14 -7.50 -11.57
CA LEU A 21 4.90 -7.96 -10.40
C LEU A 21 5.58 -9.30 -10.66
N ALA A 22 4.87 -10.25 -11.29
CA ALA A 22 5.41 -11.56 -11.66
C ALA A 22 6.55 -11.42 -12.67
N LYS A 23 6.37 -10.63 -13.73
CA LYS A 23 7.39 -10.39 -14.76
C LYS A 23 8.69 -9.82 -14.18
N HIS A 24 8.59 -8.98 -13.15
CA HIS A 24 9.72 -8.33 -12.52
C HIS A 24 10.25 -9.05 -11.27
N ASN A 25 9.73 -10.25 -10.95
CA ASN A 25 10.09 -11.01 -9.75
C ASN A 25 9.99 -10.18 -8.46
N ILE A 26 8.97 -9.33 -8.38
CA ILE A 26 8.74 -8.50 -7.20
C ILE A 26 7.93 -9.34 -6.21
N PRO A 27 8.52 -9.76 -5.07
CA PRO A 27 7.82 -10.58 -4.10
C PRO A 27 6.74 -9.75 -3.41
N LEU A 28 5.50 -10.25 -3.42
CA LEU A 28 4.33 -9.59 -2.85
C LEU A 28 3.90 -10.26 -1.54
N VAL A 29 3.56 -9.45 -0.53
CA VAL A 29 2.86 -9.90 0.68
C VAL A 29 1.37 -9.88 0.41
N LEU A 30 0.71 -11.04 0.54
CA LEU A 30 -0.74 -11.13 0.41
C LEU A 30 -1.42 -10.44 1.61
N GLN A 31 -2.22 -9.42 1.34
CA GLN A 31 -3.07 -8.78 2.35
C GLN A 31 -4.44 -9.47 2.36
N ALA A 32 -4.90 -9.89 3.54
CA ALA A 32 -6.22 -10.48 3.68
C ALA A 32 -7.33 -9.47 3.29
N PRO A 33 -8.47 -9.92 2.75
CA PRO A 33 -9.61 -9.05 2.51
C PRO A 33 -10.07 -8.40 3.82
N TYR A 34 -10.40 -7.11 3.77
CA TYR A 34 -10.94 -6.34 4.90
C TYR A 34 -10.03 -6.19 6.13
N THR A 35 -8.70 -6.26 5.98
CA THR A 35 -7.72 -5.76 6.98
C THR A 35 -7.17 -4.40 6.57
N PRO A 36 -7.92 -3.30 6.81
CA PRO A 36 -7.46 -1.95 6.47
C PRO A 36 -6.26 -1.48 7.30
N ASP A 37 -6.00 -2.07 8.48
CA ASP A 37 -5.02 -1.53 9.44
C ASP A 37 -3.60 -2.11 9.38
N MET A 38 -3.26 -2.90 8.35
CA MET A 38 -1.95 -3.57 8.31
C MET A 38 -0.88 -2.81 7.52
N ALA A 39 -1.26 -1.82 6.71
CA ALA A 39 -0.28 -1.08 5.94
C ALA A 39 0.46 -0.06 6.83
N PRO A 40 1.80 -0.11 6.91
CA PRO A 40 2.60 0.89 7.63
C PRO A 40 2.33 2.34 7.19
N CYS A 41 1.88 2.51 5.95
CA CYS A 41 1.49 3.81 5.42
C CYS A 41 0.28 4.40 6.17
N ASP A 42 -0.76 3.60 6.41
CA ASP A 42 -2.03 4.07 6.95
C ASP A 42 -1.97 4.38 8.44
N PHE A 43 -1.33 3.53 9.25
CA PHE A 43 -1.27 3.74 10.70
C PHE A 43 -0.06 4.57 11.17
N TRP A 44 1.03 4.65 10.39
CA TRP A 44 2.26 5.34 10.83
C TRP A 44 2.66 6.53 9.95
N LEU A 45 2.75 6.35 8.63
CA LEU A 45 3.28 7.40 7.75
C LEU A 45 2.28 8.55 7.56
N PHE A 46 1.04 8.26 7.18
CA PHE A 46 0.04 9.29 6.89
C PHE A 46 -0.33 10.14 8.10
N PRO A 47 -0.48 9.61 9.32
CA PRO A 47 -0.68 10.45 10.50
C PRO A 47 0.47 11.46 10.69
N LYS A 48 1.72 11.00 10.55
CA LYS A 48 2.90 11.87 10.66
C LYS A 48 2.97 12.93 9.57
N LEU A 49 2.54 12.60 8.35
CA LEU A 49 2.50 13.54 7.24
C LEU A 49 1.35 14.55 7.37
N LYS A 50 0.19 14.11 7.87
CA LYS A 50 -0.98 14.97 8.07
C LYS A 50 -0.78 15.99 9.20
N MET A 51 0.03 15.69 10.21
CA MET A 51 0.29 16.60 11.33
C MET A 51 0.84 17.98 10.88
N PRO A 52 1.95 18.09 10.14
CA PRO A 52 2.47 19.38 9.68
C PRO A 52 1.61 20.04 8.59
N LEU A 53 0.83 19.26 7.85
CA LEU A 53 -0.08 19.76 6.82
C LEU A 53 -1.43 20.24 7.39
N LYS A 54 -1.67 20.04 8.68
CA LYS A 54 -2.94 20.44 9.30
C LYS A 54 -3.03 21.96 9.35
N GLY A 55 -4.00 22.52 8.62
CA GLY A 55 -4.27 23.96 8.62
C GLY A 55 -3.46 24.76 7.60
N THR A 56 -2.60 24.13 6.81
CA THR A 56 -1.99 24.77 5.64
C THR A 56 -3.00 24.81 4.49
N ARG A 57 -3.04 25.92 3.76
CA ARG A 57 -3.84 26.10 2.53
C ARG A 57 -2.87 26.50 1.42
N PHE A 58 -2.91 25.77 0.30
CA PHE A 58 -2.14 26.04 -0.90
C PHE A 58 -3.01 26.79 -1.91
#